data_AF-A0AAJ0UH83-F1
#
_entry.id   AF-A0AAJ0UH83-F1
#
_cell.length_a   1.000
_cell.length_b   1.000
_cell.length_c   1.000
_cell.angle_alpha   90.00
_cell.angle_beta   90.00
_cell.angle_gamma   90.00
#
_symmetry.space_group_name_H-M   'P 1'
#
loop_
_entity.id
_entity.type
_entity.pdbx_description
1 polymer ?
#
loop_
_entity_poly.entity_id
_entity_poly.type
_entity_poly.pdbx_seq_one_letter_code
_entity_poly.pdbx_strand_id
1 'polypeptide(L)'
;MTELASLYQTDYSQWTQRNAELLRAGRFEELDIEHLLEELSDMSKSDRRELHSRFLILIAHLLKWQFQYQTLSERWREFKGDSWRSTIIEQRQQISVLLRKSPGLKSVLEETSIDAYADAVELAHKETRLVRTTFPRACPYSIKQLLDDEFYPDR
;
A
#
# COMPACT_ATOMS: atom_id res chain seq x y z
N MET A 1 5.47 -34.97 9.71
CA MET A 1 5.94 -33.60 9.96
C MET A 1 7.42 -33.68 10.28
N THR A 2 8.26 -32.98 9.51
CA THR A 2 9.68 -32.81 9.83
C THR A 2 9.82 -31.89 11.06
N GLU A 3 10.98 -31.94 11.71
CA GLU A 3 11.30 -31.01 12.81
C GLU A 3 11.12 -29.55 12.38
N LEU A 4 11.54 -29.20 11.16
CA LEU A 4 11.35 -27.87 10.58
C LEU A 4 9.87 -27.50 10.43
N ALA A 5 9.03 -28.38 9.88
CA ALA A 5 7.60 -28.08 9.74
C ALA A 5 6.93 -27.80 11.11
N SER A 6 7.41 -28.42 12.19
CA SER A 6 6.96 -28.08 13.55
C SER A 6 7.45 -26.71 13.99
N LEU A 7 8.72 -26.38 13.75
CA LEU A 7 9.29 -25.09 14.10
C LEU A 7 8.58 -23.94 13.38
N TYR A 8 8.15 -24.13 12.13
CA TYR A 8 7.39 -23.11 11.40
C TYR A 8 6.18 -22.59 12.20
N GLN A 9 5.46 -23.49 12.87
CA GLN A 9 4.25 -23.15 13.64
C GLN A 9 4.55 -22.70 15.08
N THR A 10 5.68 -23.10 15.66
CA THR A 10 5.95 -22.99 17.11
C THR A 10 7.06 -21.99 17.45
N ASP A 11 8.06 -21.87 16.57
CA ASP A 11 9.18 -20.93 16.68
C ASP A 11 9.67 -20.54 15.27
N TYR A 12 8.94 -19.62 14.65
CA TYR A 12 9.23 -19.12 13.30
C TYR A 12 10.64 -18.54 13.16
N SER A 13 11.18 -17.94 14.23
CA SER A 13 12.54 -17.38 14.24
C SER A 13 13.59 -18.48 14.15
N GLN A 14 13.42 -19.56 14.90
CA GLN A 14 14.31 -20.71 14.82
C GLN A 14 14.16 -21.44 13.48
N TRP A 15 12.95 -21.55 12.95
CA TRP A 15 12.69 -22.12 11.63
C TRP A 15 13.41 -21.38 10.50
N THR A 16 13.31 -20.03 10.47
CA THR A 16 14.00 -19.21 9.46
C THR A 16 15.51 -19.33 9.58
N GLN A 17 16.05 -19.28 10.80
CA GLN A 17 17.49 -19.41 11.02
C GLN A 17 18.01 -20.79 10.57
N ARG A 18 17.28 -21.87 10.87
CA ARG A 18 17.68 -23.23 10.51
C ARG A 18 17.65 -23.46 9.00
N ASN A 19 16.61 -22.99 8.30
CA ASN A 19 16.57 -23.05 6.84
C ASN A 19 17.71 -22.24 6.20
N ALA A 20 18.05 -21.07 6.75
CA ALA A 20 19.18 -20.27 6.27
C ALA A 20 20.54 -20.98 6.46
N GLU A 21 20.74 -21.69 7.58
CA GLU A 21 21.93 -22.51 7.81
C GLU A 21 22.03 -23.67 6.80
N LEU A 22 20.93 -24.38 6.57
CA LEU A 22 20.86 -25.48 5.61
C LEU A 22 21.16 -25.01 4.18
N LEU A 23 20.60 -23.86 3.78
CA LEU A 23 20.89 -23.21 2.50
C LEU A 23 22.38 -22.88 2.36
N ARG A 24 23.01 -22.26 3.38
CA ARG A 24 24.44 -21.94 3.36
C ARG A 24 25.32 -23.18 3.30
N ALA A 25 24.88 -24.27 3.92
CA ALA A 25 25.59 -25.55 3.93
C ALA A 25 25.34 -26.40 2.66
N GLY A 26 24.47 -25.97 1.74
CA GLY A 26 24.10 -26.72 0.54
C GLY A 26 23.29 -27.99 0.81
N ARG A 27 22.66 -28.09 1.98
CA ARG A 27 21.88 -29.26 2.42
C ARG A 27 20.42 -29.15 1.97
N PHE A 28 20.22 -29.15 0.66
CA PHE A 28 18.90 -28.86 0.07
C PHE A 28 17.83 -29.93 0.36
N GLU A 29 18.24 -31.18 0.57
CA GLU A 29 17.33 -32.31 0.88
C GLU A 29 16.65 -32.16 2.25
N GLU A 30 17.19 -31.32 3.12
CA GLU A 30 16.67 -31.09 4.48
C GLU A 30 15.87 -29.80 4.61
N LEU A 31 15.73 -29.04 3.53
CA LEU A 31 14.97 -27.80 3.54
C LEU A 31 13.48 -28.06 3.67
N ASP A 32 12.81 -27.15 4.35
CA ASP A 32 11.36 -27.10 4.41
C ASP A 32 10.81 -26.36 3.18
N ILE A 33 10.94 -26.99 2.01
CA ILE A 33 10.65 -26.38 0.71
C ILE A 33 9.20 -25.89 0.59
N GLU A 34 8.24 -26.62 1.18
CA GLU A 34 6.82 -26.27 1.13
C GLU A 34 6.55 -24.92 1.79
N HIS A 35 6.94 -24.77 3.05
CA HIS A 35 6.77 -23.51 3.78
C HIS A 35 7.66 -22.39 3.22
N LEU A 36 8.87 -22.70 2.71
CA LEU A 36 9.71 -21.70 2.03
C LEU A 36 9.03 -21.13 0.77
N LEU A 37 8.38 -21.96 -0.05
CA LEU A 37 7.64 -21.50 -1.22
C LEU A 37 6.40 -20.68 -0.84
N GLU A 38 5.72 -21.07 0.24
CA GLU A 38 4.62 -20.30 0.82
C GLU A 38 5.09 -18.90 1.24
N GLU A 39 6.14 -18.80 2.05
CA GLU A 39 6.70 -17.52 2.52
C GLU A 39 7.15 -16.62 1.37
N LEU A 40 7.82 -17.17 0.35
CA LEU A 40 8.23 -16.40 -0.82
C LEU A 40 7.03 -15.88 -1.61
N SER A 41 6.01 -16.71 -1.78
CA SER A 41 4.77 -16.33 -2.46
C SER A 41 4.02 -15.27 -1.67
N ASP A 42 3.92 -15.43 -0.36
CA ASP A 42 3.15 -14.56 0.51
C ASP A 42 3.81 -13.22 0.76
N MET A 43 5.15 -13.17 0.83
CA MET A 43 5.89 -11.91 0.83
C MET A 43 5.58 -11.09 -0.43
N SER A 44 5.62 -11.70 -1.62
CA SER A 44 5.32 -11.00 -2.87
C SER A 44 3.87 -10.50 -2.95
N LYS A 45 2.91 -11.26 -2.41
CA LYS A 45 1.51 -10.86 -2.32
C LYS A 45 1.29 -9.78 -1.26
N SER A 46 2.00 -9.85 -0.13
CA SER A 46 1.91 -8.88 0.97
C SER A 46 2.35 -7.50 0.50
N ASP A 47 3.49 -7.41 -0.18
CA ASP A 47 4.02 -6.18 -0.76
C ASP A 47 3.05 -5.53 -1.75
N ARG A 48 2.43 -6.34 -2.63
CA ARG A 48 1.41 -5.84 -3.58
C ARG A 48 0.14 -5.35 -2.87
N ARG A 49 -0.34 -6.10 -1.87
CA ARG A 49 -1.49 -5.69 -1.06
C ARG A 49 -1.22 -4.41 -0.28
N GLU A 50 -0.01 -4.27 0.28
CA GLU A 50 0.39 -3.04 0.95
C GLU A 50 0.39 -1.88 -0.04
N LEU A 51 1.04 -2.01 -1.20
CA LEU A 51 1.05 -0.97 -2.23
C LEU A 51 -0.36 -0.51 -2.61
N HIS A 52 -1.26 -1.47 -2.86
CA HIS A 52 -2.67 -1.18 -3.15
C HIS A 52 -3.33 -0.41 -2.01
N SER A 53 -3.18 -0.87 -0.76
CA SER A 53 -3.75 -0.20 0.40
C SER A 53 -3.22 1.23 0.56
N ARG A 54 -1.92 1.46 0.35
CA ARG A 54 -1.34 2.81 0.40
C ARG A 54 -1.90 3.71 -0.68
N PHE A 55 -2.01 3.21 -1.93
CA PHE A 55 -2.60 3.99 -3.02
C PHE A 55 -4.07 4.32 -2.78
N LEU A 56 -4.85 3.35 -2.30
CA LEU A 56 -6.26 3.55 -1.96
C LEU A 56 -6.43 4.73 -1.00
N ILE A 57 -5.69 4.73 0.10
CA ILE A 57 -5.78 5.79 1.11
C ILE A 57 -5.27 7.12 0.57
N LEU A 58 -4.16 7.13 -0.16
CA LEU A 58 -3.60 8.33 -0.77
C LEU A 58 -4.58 8.98 -1.75
N ILE A 59 -5.08 8.20 -2.71
CA ILE A 59 -6.03 8.65 -3.73
C ILE A 59 -7.32 9.16 -3.06
N ALA A 60 -7.85 8.44 -2.06
CA ALA A 60 -9.06 8.88 -1.36
C ALA A 60 -8.88 10.26 -0.70
N HIS A 61 -7.70 10.51 -0.11
CA HIS A 61 -7.40 11.81 0.50
C HIS A 61 -7.15 12.90 -0.53
N LEU A 62 -6.56 12.59 -1.68
CA LEU A 62 -6.45 13.53 -2.80
C LEU A 62 -7.82 13.87 -3.41
N LEU A 63 -8.74 12.91 -3.51
CA LEU A 63 -10.13 13.15 -3.92
C LEU A 63 -10.86 14.04 -2.90
N LYS A 64 -10.70 13.78 -1.59
CA LYS A 64 -11.24 14.65 -0.54
C LYS A 64 -10.68 16.06 -0.65
N TRP A 65 -9.39 16.17 -0.89
CA TRP A 65 -8.70 17.44 -1.11
C TRP A 65 -9.33 18.19 -2.30
N GLN A 66 -9.37 17.57 -3.47
CA GLN A 66 -9.89 18.21 -4.68
C GLN A 66 -11.38 18.55 -4.57
N PHE A 67 -12.21 17.62 -4.09
CA PHE A 67 -13.66 17.75 -4.23
C PHE A 67 -14.37 18.29 -3.00
N GLN A 68 -13.75 18.33 -1.81
CA GLN A 68 -14.40 18.76 -0.57
C GLN A 68 -13.68 19.88 0.18
N TYR A 69 -12.34 19.96 0.11
CA TYR A 69 -11.54 20.88 0.92
C TYR A 69 -12.03 22.33 0.86
N GLN A 70 -12.20 22.88 -0.34
CA GLN A 70 -12.60 24.28 -0.52
C GLN A 70 -13.92 24.57 0.21
N THR A 71 -14.94 23.73 -0.02
CA THR A 71 -16.27 23.89 0.60
C THR A 71 -16.21 23.83 2.13
N LEU A 72 -15.36 22.96 2.71
CA LEU A 72 -15.20 22.91 4.16
C LEU A 72 -14.41 24.10 4.70
N SER A 73 -13.38 24.56 4.00
CA SER A 73 -12.57 25.71 4.40
C SER A 73 -13.35 27.03 4.37
N GLU A 74 -14.28 27.17 3.42
CA GLU A 74 -15.21 28.31 3.34
C GLU A 74 -16.26 28.28 4.46
N ARG A 75 -16.75 27.08 4.82
CA ARG A 75 -17.78 26.91 5.84
C ARG A 75 -17.24 26.98 7.27
N TRP A 76 -16.04 26.44 7.50
CA TRP A 76 -15.42 26.29 8.80
C TRP A 76 -14.03 26.91 8.76
N ARG A 77 -13.88 28.14 9.27
CA ARG A 77 -12.62 28.90 9.21
C ARG A 77 -11.43 28.19 9.85
N GLU A 78 -11.68 27.30 10.81
CA GLU A 78 -10.64 26.52 11.49
C GLU A 78 -10.22 25.27 10.72
N PHE A 79 -10.99 24.87 9.70
CA PHE A 79 -10.66 23.72 8.88
C PHE A 79 -9.57 24.07 7.87
N LYS A 80 -8.35 23.60 8.13
CA LYS A 80 -7.17 23.77 7.27
C LYS A 80 -6.75 22.49 6.54
N GLY A 81 -7.50 21.40 6.71
CA GLY A 81 -7.21 20.10 6.10
C GLY A 81 -5.92 19.45 6.62
N ASP A 82 -5.42 19.85 7.80
CA ASP A 82 -4.14 19.40 8.34
C ASP A 82 -4.08 17.88 8.51
N SER A 83 -5.15 17.25 9.00
CA SER A 83 -5.22 15.79 9.13
C SER A 83 -5.17 15.08 7.77
N TRP A 84 -5.78 15.66 6.73
CA TRP A 84 -5.75 15.08 5.39
C TRP A 84 -4.36 15.22 4.77
N ARG A 85 -3.73 16.38 4.95
CA ARG A 85 -2.36 16.64 4.53
C ARG A 85 -1.39 15.67 5.19
N SER A 86 -1.51 15.46 6.51
CA SER A 86 -0.70 14.48 7.25
C SER A 86 -0.86 13.06 6.69
N THR A 87 -2.09 12.63 6.37
CA THR A 87 -2.31 11.32 5.76
C THR A 87 -1.69 11.21 4.36
N ILE A 88 -1.78 12.24 3.54
CA ILE A 88 -1.17 12.27 2.19
C ILE A 88 0.35 12.12 2.29
N ILE A 89 0.99 12.91 3.16
CA ILE A 89 2.43 12.86 3.41
C ILE A 89 2.83 11.45 3.90
N GLU A 90 2.12 10.92 4.88
CA GLU A 90 2.38 9.59 5.43
C GLU A 90 2.29 8.51 4.35
N GLN A 91 1.23 8.50 3.52
CA GLN A 91 1.08 7.47 2.49
C GLN A 91 2.19 7.58 1.43
N ARG A 92 2.58 8.78 1.01
CA ARG A 92 3.71 8.99 0.08
C ARG A 92 5.02 8.46 0.67
N GLN A 93 5.29 8.78 1.94
CA GLN A 93 6.47 8.29 2.64
C GLN A 93 6.47 6.76 2.74
N GLN A 94 5.35 6.13 3.11
CA GLN A 94 5.25 4.68 3.22
C GLN A 94 5.39 3.99 1.87
N ILE A 95 4.81 4.54 0.79
CA ILE A 95 5.03 4.03 -0.57
C ILE A 95 6.51 4.12 -0.94
N SER A 96 7.16 5.26 -0.66
CA SER A 96 8.58 5.44 -0.91
C SER A 96 9.45 4.43 -0.14
N VAL A 97 9.12 4.16 1.14
CA VAL A 97 9.78 3.11 1.94
C VAL A 97 9.57 1.73 1.32
N LEU A 98 8.33 1.40 0.95
CA LEU A 98 7.98 0.11 0.34
C LEU A 98 8.72 -0.11 -0.98
N LEU A 99 8.80 0.90 -1.85
CA LEU A 99 9.53 0.82 -3.12
C LEU A 99 11.06 0.71 -2.95
N ARG A 100 11.61 1.17 -1.82
CA ARG A 100 13.03 0.94 -1.48
C ARG A 100 13.28 -0.49 -1.01
N LYS A 101 12.37 -1.06 -0.22
CA LYS A 101 12.45 -2.44 0.26
C LYS A 101 12.19 -3.46 -0.84
N SER A 102 11.25 -3.14 -1.74
CA SER A 102 10.79 -4.03 -2.81
C SER A 102 10.80 -3.32 -4.16
N PRO A 103 11.99 -3.08 -4.76
CA PRO A 103 12.11 -2.33 -6.03
C PRO A 103 11.34 -2.94 -7.19
N GLY A 104 11.08 -4.25 -7.16
CA GLY A 104 10.28 -4.97 -8.15
C GLY A 104 8.83 -4.47 -8.25
N LEU A 105 8.29 -3.81 -7.21
CA LEU A 105 6.96 -3.21 -7.24
C LEU A 105 6.84 -2.03 -8.23
N LYS A 106 7.97 -1.44 -8.65
CA LYS A 106 7.96 -0.33 -9.61
C LYS A 106 7.29 -0.68 -10.93
N SER A 107 7.34 -1.95 -11.36
CA SER A 107 6.73 -2.40 -12.62
C SER A 107 5.20 -2.48 -12.57
N VAL A 108 4.61 -2.52 -11.37
CA VAL A 108 3.15 -2.66 -11.17
C VAL A 108 2.49 -1.41 -10.58
N LEU A 109 3.23 -0.29 -10.47
CA LEU A 109 2.71 0.96 -9.90
C LEU A 109 1.45 1.44 -10.62
N GLU A 110 1.52 1.53 -11.95
CA GLU A 110 0.44 2.02 -12.80
C GLU A 110 -0.85 1.19 -12.58
N GLU A 111 -0.74 -0.12 -12.79
CA GLU A 111 -1.83 -1.10 -12.60
C GLU A 111 -2.41 -1.02 -11.19
N THR A 112 -1.56 -1.06 -10.17
CA THR A 112 -2.01 -1.04 -8.77
C THR A 112 -2.72 0.26 -8.40
N SER A 113 -2.28 1.40 -8.95
CA SER A 113 -2.93 2.70 -8.70
C SER A 113 -4.31 2.81 -9.37
N ILE A 114 -4.47 2.18 -10.54
CA ILE A 114 -5.73 2.13 -11.27
C ILE A 114 -6.71 1.22 -10.52
N ASP A 115 -6.25 0.04 -10.09
CA ASP A 115 -7.06 -0.90 -9.33
C ASP A 115 -7.55 -0.29 -8.00
N ALA A 116 -6.65 0.40 -7.30
CA ALA A 116 -6.98 1.07 -6.04
C ALA A 116 -7.96 2.24 -6.19
N TYR A 117 -8.16 2.78 -7.40
CA TYR A 117 -8.98 3.97 -7.61
C TYR A 117 -10.46 3.73 -7.29
N ALA A 118 -11.01 2.58 -7.67
CA ALA A 118 -12.42 2.26 -7.41
C ALA A 118 -12.70 2.26 -5.90
N ASP A 119 -11.84 1.60 -5.12
CA ASP A 119 -11.95 1.56 -3.66
C ASP A 119 -11.66 2.94 -3.02
N ALA A 120 -10.79 3.75 -3.60
CA ALA A 120 -10.55 5.11 -3.14
C ALA A 120 -11.78 6.02 -3.32
N VAL A 121 -12.51 5.87 -4.44
CA VAL A 121 -13.79 6.56 -4.67
C VAL A 121 -14.84 6.08 -3.67
N GLU A 122 -14.90 4.77 -3.38
CA GLU A 122 -15.77 4.21 -2.34
C GLU A 122 -15.50 4.85 -0.97
N LEU A 123 -14.23 4.93 -0.57
CA LEU A 123 -13.83 5.52 0.70
C LEU A 123 -14.15 7.03 0.75
N ALA A 124 -13.77 7.77 -0.29
CA ALA A 124 -14.03 9.20 -0.37
C ALA A 124 -15.54 9.49 -0.35
N HIS A 125 -16.36 8.73 -1.08
CA HIS A 125 -17.82 8.84 -1.03
C HIS A 125 -18.36 8.66 0.40
N LYS A 126 -17.93 7.60 1.10
CA LYS A 126 -18.41 7.30 2.47
C LYS A 126 -18.01 8.38 3.47
N GLU A 127 -16.78 8.88 3.40
CA GLU A 127 -16.26 9.88 4.35
C GLU A 127 -16.79 11.29 4.07
N THR A 128 -16.92 11.67 2.80
CA THR A 128 -17.34 13.02 2.42
C THR A 128 -18.86 13.18 2.31
N ARG A 129 -19.58 12.09 2.09
CA ARG A 129 -21.00 12.05 1.70
C ARG A 129 -21.30 12.72 0.35
N LEU A 130 -20.29 13.05 -0.45
CA LEU A 130 -20.46 13.50 -1.84
C LEU A 130 -20.92 12.33 -2.71
N VAL A 131 -21.79 12.56 -3.68
CA VAL A 131 -22.24 11.49 -4.59
C VAL A 131 -21.07 10.96 -5.43
N ARG A 132 -21.07 9.66 -5.75
CA ARG A 132 -19.97 9.04 -6.51
C ARG A 132 -19.67 9.74 -7.84
N THR A 133 -20.72 10.26 -8.48
CA THR A 133 -20.62 10.98 -9.76
C THR A 133 -19.92 12.34 -9.65
N THR A 134 -19.64 12.82 -8.44
CA THR A 134 -18.74 13.96 -8.21
C THR A 134 -17.30 13.62 -8.59
N PHE A 135 -16.89 12.36 -8.42
CA PHE A 135 -15.54 11.91 -8.73
C PHE A 135 -15.43 11.45 -10.19
N PRO A 136 -14.28 11.66 -10.86
CA PRO A 136 -14.04 11.19 -12.22
C PRO A 136 -14.21 9.66 -12.37
N ARG A 137 -14.55 9.19 -13.58
CA ARG A 137 -14.70 7.74 -13.84
C ARG A 137 -13.38 6.97 -13.84
N ALA A 138 -12.27 7.65 -14.12
CA ALA A 138 -10.92 7.09 -14.10
C ALA A 138 -10.04 7.95 -13.19
N CYS A 139 -8.97 7.37 -12.64
CA CYS A 139 -8.05 8.09 -11.77
C CYS A 139 -7.50 9.34 -12.48
N PRO A 140 -7.72 10.55 -11.94
CA PRO A 140 -7.23 11.79 -12.56
C PRO A 140 -5.75 12.06 -12.28
N TYR A 141 -5.10 11.24 -11.44
CA TYR A 141 -3.73 11.46 -10.98
C TYR A 141 -2.80 10.43 -11.62
N SER A 142 -1.74 10.91 -12.27
CA SER A 142 -0.64 10.07 -12.74
C SER A 142 0.20 9.55 -11.56
N ILE A 143 0.96 8.46 -11.78
CA ILE A 143 1.95 7.98 -10.79
C ILE A 143 2.92 9.09 -10.37
N LYS A 144 3.35 9.91 -11.33
CA LYS A 144 4.23 11.06 -11.03
C LYS A 144 3.61 12.01 -10.02
N GLN A 145 2.32 12.34 -10.17
CA GLN A 145 1.59 13.21 -9.23
C GLN A 145 1.31 12.53 -7.89
N LEU A 146 0.99 11.23 -7.90
CA LEU A 146 0.77 10.48 -6.67
C LEU A 146 2.02 10.46 -5.79
N LEU A 147 3.20 10.31 -6.41
CA LEU A 147 4.49 10.24 -5.72
C LEU A 147 5.21 11.58 -5.54
N ASP A 148 4.61 12.68 -6.01
CA ASP A 148 5.17 14.03 -5.86
C ASP A 148 4.72 14.63 -4.53
N ASP A 149 5.67 14.85 -3.61
CA ASP A 149 5.42 15.37 -2.26
C ASP A 149 4.72 16.73 -2.26
N GLU A 150 4.95 17.55 -3.29
CA GLU A 150 4.39 18.90 -3.43
C GLU A 150 3.06 18.92 -4.18
N PHE A 151 2.63 17.79 -4.76
CA PHE A 151 1.40 17.76 -5.53
C PHE A 151 0.16 17.76 -4.64
N TYR A 152 -0.70 18.76 -4.84
CA TYR A 152 -2.06 18.81 -4.36
C TYR A 152 -2.96 19.23 -5.52
N PRO A 153 -4.05 18.50 -5.82
CA PRO A 153 -4.90 18.82 -6.95
C PRO A 153 -5.67 20.13 -6.70
N ASP A 154 -5.61 21.01 -7.69
CA ASP A 154 -6.49 22.17 -7.76
C ASP A 154 -7.92 21.73 -8.15
N ARG A 155 -8.90 22.58 -7.80
CA ARG A 155 -10.28 22.43 -8.26
C ARG A 155 -10.45 22.91 -9.69
#